data_AF-A0A7S4K6K4-F1
#
_entry.id   AF-A0A7S4K6K4-F1
#
_cell.length_a   1.000
_cell.length_b   1.000
_cell.length_c   1.000
_cell.angle_alpha   90.00
_cell.angle_beta   90.00
_cell.angle_gamma   90.00
#
_symmetry.space_group_name_H-M   'P 1'
#
loop_
_entity.id
_entity.type
_entity.pdbx_description
1 polymer ?
#
loop_
_entity_poly.entity_id
_entity_poly.type
_entity_poly.pdbx_seq_one_letter_code
_entity_poly.pdbx_strand_id
1 'polypeptide(L)'
;MMLSTLTEGQAAPSEPEEDGADAKVIDIDSARLKVKKSFARTTLGIEKDTLFPRLSYSELKVGRVLGKGGFATVREILTITPKKEFCNQGSFSFRSWADITGASNGTAPSQDEEQYVPDFDPDFDESEFQSKKFIADYCTGRHGEARYVIKAISPEVKRDASKFLRAAMDMAIETQFLSVLDHPHIIRMRAVGNGDMFDKDYFLVLDRLYDTLDDRIEKWILELKRAKTFVGKLRGGKTKKKKLFIERLSVAKNLASAMGHLHGLK
;
A
#
# COMPACT_ATOMS: atom_id res chain seq x y z
N MET A 1 17.72 8.85 -87.50
CA MET A 1 16.49 9.65 -87.64
C MET A 1 15.31 8.71 -87.55
N MET A 2 14.24 9.16 -86.87
CA MET A 2 12.94 8.52 -86.62
C MET A 2 12.94 7.45 -85.53
N LEU A 3 12.39 7.73 -84.33
CA LEU A 3 10.95 7.73 -83.95
C LEU A 3 10.36 6.32 -84.15
N SER A 4 9.66 5.66 -83.25
CA SER A 4 9.02 5.93 -81.95
C SER A 4 8.22 4.67 -81.65
N THR A 5 8.09 4.20 -80.40
CA THR A 5 6.81 3.66 -79.87
C THR A 5 6.92 3.37 -78.38
N LEU A 6 5.91 3.89 -77.67
CA LEU A 6 5.63 3.71 -76.26
C LEU A 6 5.27 2.26 -75.92
N THR A 7 5.63 1.83 -74.72
CA THR A 7 4.87 0.80 -73.98
C THR A 7 4.69 1.28 -72.54
N GLU A 8 3.42 1.36 -72.15
CA GLU A 8 2.89 1.75 -70.85
C GLU A 8 3.40 0.84 -69.73
N GLY A 9 3.92 1.44 -68.65
CA GLY A 9 4.19 0.76 -67.39
C GLY A 9 2.95 0.82 -66.49
N GLN A 10 2.31 -0.32 -66.27
CA GLN A 10 1.28 -0.51 -65.25
C GLN A 10 1.87 -0.28 -63.86
N ALA A 11 1.36 0.74 -63.16
CA ALA A 11 1.56 0.94 -61.74
C ALA A 11 0.72 -0.09 -60.97
N ALA A 12 1.40 -0.94 -60.20
CA ALA A 12 0.76 -1.81 -59.21
C ALA A 12 0.13 -0.95 -58.09
N PRO A 13 -1.08 -1.27 -57.60
CA PRO A 13 -1.64 -0.60 -56.45
C PRO A 13 -0.83 -0.97 -55.21
N SER A 14 -0.27 0.04 -54.55
CA SER A 14 0.32 -0.07 -53.21
C SER A 14 -0.75 -0.57 -52.23
N GLU A 15 -0.47 -1.70 -51.59
CA GLU A 15 -1.22 -2.19 -50.44
C GLU A 15 -1.23 -1.10 -49.34
N PRO A 16 -2.38 -0.82 -48.70
CA PRO A 16 -2.36 -0.01 -47.49
C PRO A 16 -1.67 -0.82 -46.39
N GLU A 17 -0.53 -0.32 -45.91
CA GLU A 17 0.04 -0.71 -44.61
C GLU A 17 -1.04 -0.51 -43.53
N GLU A 18 -1.65 -1.60 -43.07
CA GLU A 18 -2.41 -1.65 -41.82
C GLU A 18 -1.43 -1.59 -40.64
N ASP A 19 -0.75 -0.46 -40.46
CA ASP A 19 -0.01 -0.15 -39.24
C ASP A 19 -0.83 0.85 -38.42
N GLY A 20 -1.70 0.28 -37.59
CA GLY A 20 -2.59 1.03 -36.71
C GLY A 20 -3.28 0.12 -35.73
N ALA A 21 -2.51 -0.63 -34.94
CA ALA A 21 -3.05 -1.28 -33.75
C ALA A 21 -3.60 -0.18 -32.83
N ASP A 22 -4.92 0.04 -32.92
CA ASP A 22 -5.70 0.93 -32.08
C ASP A 22 -5.28 0.74 -30.62
N ALA A 23 -4.48 1.68 -30.11
CA ALA A 23 -4.23 1.80 -28.70
C ALA A 23 -5.56 2.20 -28.06
N LYS A 24 -6.39 1.20 -27.77
CA LYS A 24 -7.70 1.35 -27.16
C LYS A 24 -7.49 2.21 -25.92
N VAL A 25 -7.88 3.48 -25.98
CA VAL A 25 -7.83 4.38 -24.84
C VAL A 25 -8.73 3.75 -23.80
N ILE A 26 -8.12 3.10 -22.81
CA ILE A 26 -8.87 2.55 -21.71
C ILE A 26 -9.36 3.80 -20.96
N ASP A 27 -10.67 4.00 -20.95
CA ASP A 27 -11.28 5.06 -20.16
C ASP A 27 -11.31 4.66 -18.66
N ILE A 28 -11.34 5.64 -17.76
CA ILE A 28 -11.33 5.43 -16.31
C ILE A 28 -12.51 4.54 -15.88
N ASP A 29 -13.69 4.71 -16.47
CA ASP A 29 -14.85 3.89 -16.12
C ASP A 29 -14.68 2.43 -16.59
N SER A 30 -14.05 2.23 -17.74
CA SER A 30 -13.65 0.89 -18.19
C SER A 30 -12.64 0.25 -17.26
N ALA A 31 -11.70 1.04 -16.72
CA ALA A 31 -10.71 0.56 -15.76
C ALA A 31 -11.34 0.20 -14.41
N ARG A 32 -12.25 1.04 -13.89
CA ARG A 32 -13.07 0.74 -12.70
C ARG A 32 -13.81 -0.57 -12.85
N LEU A 33 -14.48 -0.77 -14.00
CA LEU A 33 -15.21 -1.99 -14.28
C LEU A 33 -14.29 -3.23 -14.33
N LYS A 34 -13.07 -3.09 -14.89
CA LYS A 34 -12.07 -4.17 -14.89
C LYS A 34 -11.61 -4.53 -13.48
N VAL A 35 -11.34 -3.55 -12.62
CA VAL A 35 -10.97 -3.76 -11.22
C VAL A 35 -12.11 -4.47 -10.49
N LYS A 36 -13.34 -3.96 -10.57
CA LYS A 36 -14.53 -4.59 -9.97
C LYS A 36 -14.73 -6.03 -10.45
N LYS A 37 -14.63 -6.29 -11.75
CA LYS A 37 -14.71 -7.65 -12.31
C LYS A 37 -13.58 -8.56 -11.86
N SER A 38 -12.38 -8.01 -11.68
CA SER A 38 -11.26 -8.79 -11.15
C SER A 38 -11.54 -9.29 -9.74
N PHE A 39 -12.12 -8.42 -8.89
CA PHE A 39 -12.49 -8.75 -7.52
C PHE A 39 -13.74 -9.62 -7.39
N ALA A 40 -14.74 -9.45 -8.25
CA ALA A 40 -15.92 -10.31 -8.27
C ALA A 40 -15.59 -11.80 -8.52
N ARG A 41 -14.42 -12.08 -9.11
CA ARG A 41 -13.90 -13.45 -9.30
C ARG A 41 -13.14 -13.99 -8.09
N THR A 42 -12.89 -13.16 -7.08
CA THR A 42 -12.22 -13.53 -5.83
C THR A 42 -13.27 -13.67 -4.73
N THR A 43 -13.01 -14.51 -3.74
CA THR A 43 -13.83 -14.63 -2.52
C THR A 43 -13.61 -13.49 -1.54
N LEU A 44 -12.73 -12.55 -1.87
CA LEU A 44 -12.43 -11.33 -1.10
C LEU A 44 -13.59 -10.32 -1.20
N GLY A 45 -14.83 -10.81 -1.16
CA GLY A 45 -16.07 -10.16 -1.59
C GLY A 45 -16.61 -9.07 -0.68
N ILE A 46 -15.75 -8.23 -0.12
CA ILE A 46 -16.15 -7.05 0.64
C ILE A 46 -15.19 -5.91 0.26
N GLU A 47 -15.72 -4.77 -0.17
CA GLU A 47 -15.00 -3.50 -0.31
C GLU A 47 -14.58 -3.00 1.09
N LYS A 48 -13.57 -3.66 1.67
CA LYS A 48 -13.04 -3.38 3.02
C LYS A 48 -12.15 -2.15 3.05
N ASP A 49 -11.84 -1.53 1.92
CA ASP A 49 -11.08 -0.29 1.85
C ASP A 49 -11.80 0.86 2.57
N THR A 50 -13.14 0.81 2.63
CA THR A 50 -13.96 1.73 3.44
C THR A 50 -13.73 1.63 4.95
N LEU A 51 -13.09 0.55 5.43
CA LEU A 51 -12.75 0.36 6.84
C LEU A 51 -11.47 1.09 7.26
N PHE A 52 -10.79 1.79 6.34
CA PHE A 52 -9.55 2.48 6.65
C PHE A 52 -9.78 3.99 6.72
N PRO A 53 -9.21 4.68 7.72
CA PRO A 53 -9.29 6.13 7.80
C PRO A 53 -8.79 6.79 6.52
N ARG A 54 -9.49 7.84 6.07
CA ARG A 54 -9.11 8.59 4.87
C ARG A 54 -8.28 9.81 5.25
N LEU A 55 -7.10 9.93 4.67
CA LEU A 55 -6.20 11.06 4.93
C LEU A 55 -6.05 11.91 3.67
N SER A 56 -6.24 13.21 3.81
CA SER A 56 -5.89 14.21 2.82
C SER A 56 -4.37 14.38 2.80
N TYR A 57 -3.75 14.55 1.62
CA TYR A 57 -2.29 14.71 1.52
C TYR A 57 -1.76 15.88 2.36
N SER A 58 -2.56 16.94 2.50
CA SER A 58 -2.25 18.11 3.34
C SER A 58 -2.14 17.82 4.85
N GLU A 59 -2.66 16.70 5.32
CA GLU A 59 -2.52 16.24 6.72
C GLU A 59 -1.16 15.58 6.97
N LEU A 60 -0.38 15.31 5.92
CA LEU A 60 0.86 14.55 5.99
C LEU A 60 2.09 15.44 5.82
N LYS A 61 3.02 15.35 6.76
CA LYS A 61 4.39 15.84 6.57
C LYS A 61 5.26 14.70 6.05
N VAL A 62 5.50 14.69 4.75
CA VAL A 62 6.25 13.61 4.08
C VAL A 62 7.74 13.94 4.00
N GLY A 63 8.59 12.96 4.36
CA GLY A 63 10.05 13.07 4.40
C GLY A 63 10.75 12.57 3.13
N ARG A 64 11.89 11.89 3.32
CA ARG A 64 12.72 11.43 2.19
C ARG A 64 12.06 10.27 1.43
N VAL A 65 12.53 10.06 0.20
CA VAL A 65 12.17 8.88 -0.59
C VAL A 65 12.90 7.65 -0.01
N LEU A 66 12.14 6.59 0.26
CA LEU A 66 12.68 5.31 0.74
C LEU A 66 12.75 4.26 -0.38
N GLY A 67 11.92 4.39 -1.41
CA GLY A 67 11.92 3.49 -2.55
C GLY A 67 11.26 4.11 -3.78
N LYS A 68 11.75 3.72 -4.96
CA LYS A 68 11.15 4.06 -6.25
C LYS A 68 10.92 2.76 -7.02
N GLY A 69 9.68 2.51 -7.40
CA GLY A 69 9.31 1.44 -8.31
C GLY A 69 9.02 1.97 -9.71
N GLY A 70 8.61 1.09 -10.63
CA GLY A 70 8.24 1.48 -11.99
C GLY A 70 7.03 2.41 -12.06
N PHE A 71 6.09 2.28 -11.11
CA PHE A 71 4.85 3.08 -11.08
C PHE A 71 4.69 3.97 -9.86
N ALA A 72 5.25 3.56 -8.72
CA ALA A 72 5.02 4.21 -7.43
C ALA A 72 6.31 4.73 -6.79
N THR A 73 6.19 5.76 -5.98
CA THR A 73 7.23 6.25 -5.08
C THR A 73 6.78 6.06 -3.64
N VAL A 74 7.70 5.58 -2.80
CA VAL A 74 7.47 5.37 -1.37
C VAL A 74 8.29 6.40 -0.59
N ARG A 75 7.64 7.14 0.30
CA ARG A 75 8.27 8.17 1.14
C ARG A 75 7.91 7.93 2.60
N GLU A 76 8.78 8.36 3.52
CA GLU A 76 8.47 8.28 4.95
C GLU A 76 7.46 9.35 5.37
N ILE A 77 6.63 9.04 6.37
CA ILE A 77 5.71 10.02 6.97
C ILE A 77 6.31 10.46 8.31
N LEU A 78 6.67 11.75 8.41
CA LEU A 78 7.30 12.32 9.59
C LEU A 78 6.27 12.72 10.66
N THR A 79 5.11 13.19 10.22
CA THR A 79 4.04 13.65 11.10
C THR A 79 2.71 13.56 10.37
N ILE A 80 1.64 13.27 11.11
CA ILE A 80 0.26 13.34 10.64
C ILE A 80 -0.46 14.37 11.51
N THR A 81 -1.21 15.27 10.90
CA THR A 81 -2.00 16.30 11.58
C THR A 81 -3.45 16.13 11.16
N PRO A 82 -4.24 15.30 11.88
CA PRO A 82 -5.63 15.04 11.54
C PRO A 82 -6.45 16.32 11.53
N LYS A 83 -7.18 16.56 10.46
CA LYS A 83 -8.18 17.61 10.35
C LYS A 83 -9.51 17.10 10.88
N LYS A 84 -10.22 17.96 11.61
CA LYS A 84 -11.64 17.78 11.85
C LYS A 84 -12.35 18.19 10.56
N GLU A 85 -12.67 17.24 9.71
CA GLU A 85 -13.54 17.48 8.57
C GLU A 85 -14.99 17.24 9.00
N PHE A 86 -15.91 18.10 8.58
CA PHE A 86 -17.35 17.87 8.75
C PHE A 86 -17.80 16.92 7.63
N CYS A 87 -18.32 15.75 8.00
CA CYS A 87 -18.68 14.71 7.05
C CYS A 87 -20.00 15.06 6.35
N ASN A 88 -19.97 15.89 5.31
CA ASN A 88 -21.12 16.00 4.40
C ASN A 88 -21.10 14.82 3.42
N GLN A 89 -21.53 13.62 3.87
CA GLN A 89 -22.19 12.55 3.11
C GLN A 89 -22.00 11.17 3.75
N GLY A 90 -23.12 10.55 4.15
CA GLY A 90 -23.26 9.09 4.27
C GLY A 90 -22.81 8.49 5.60
N SER A 91 -23.73 8.45 6.56
CA SER A 91 -23.61 7.66 7.79
C SER A 91 -23.17 6.23 7.49
N PHE A 92 -21.96 5.86 7.89
CA PHE A 92 -21.53 4.47 8.01
C PHE A 92 -20.77 4.31 9.32
N SER A 93 -21.43 3.65 10.26
CA SER A 93 -20.86 3.29 11.57
C SER A 93 -19.63 2.41 11.39
N PHE A 94 -18.47 2.98 11.71
CA PHE A 94 -17.23 2.24 11.87
C PHE A 94 -17.23 1.50 13.22
N ARG A 95 -16.74 0.25 13.23
CA ARG A 95 -16.52 -0.51 14.46
C ARG A 95 -15.24 0.00 15.12
N SER A 96 -15.33 0.37 16.39
CA SER A 96 -14.21 0.85 17.20
C SER A 96 -13.02 -0.11 17.10
N TRP A 97 -11.79 0.43 17.03
CA TRP A 97 -10.56 -0.37 17.02
C TRP A 97 -10.48 -1.36 18.20
N ALA A 98 -11.14 -1.05 19.33
CA ALA A 98 -11.26 -1.95 20.47
C ALA A 98 -11.97 -3.28 20.14
N ASP A 99 -12.96 -3.24 19.24
CA ASP A 99 -13.77 -4.41 18.85
C ASP A 99 -12.99 -5.42 18.01
N ILE A 100 -11.88 -5.00 17.38
CA ILE A 100 -10.98 -5.87 16.61
C ILE A 100 -10.00 -6.60 17.55
N THR A 101 -9.77 -6.09 18.76
CA THR A 101 -8.76 -6.62 19.71
C THR A 101 -9.33 -7.41 20.88
N GLY A 102 -10.64 -7.61 20.96
CA GLY A 102 -11.27 -8.53 21.93
C GLY A 102 -11.07 -8.16 23.40
N ALA A 103 -10.99 -6.87 23.74
CA ALA A 103 -10.83 -6.41 25.12
C ALA A 103 -12.15 -5.88 25.69
N SER A 104 -13.00 -6.80 26.17
CA SER A 104 -14.12 -6.45 27.06
C SER A 104 -13.77 -6.79 28.50
N ASN A 105 -13.77 -5.80 29.39
CA ASN A 105 -14.37 -5.92 30.73
C ASN A 105 -14.41 -4.53 31.39
N GLY A 106 -15.61 -4.14 31.84
CA GLY A 106 -15.92 -2.82 32.34
C GLY A 106 -15.72 -2.63 33.84
N THR A 107 -16.15 -1.48 34.33
CA THR A 107 -16.77 -1.19 35.64
C THR A 107 -17.18 0.29 35.62
N ALA A 108 -18.45 0.58 35.92
CA ALA A 108 -18.99 1.93 36.01
C ALA A 108 -18.77 2.54 37.40
N PRO A 109 -18.69 3.88 37.51
CA PRO A 109 -19.21 4.56 38.69
C PRO A 109 -20.15 5.74 38.34
N SER A 110 -20.91 6.12 39.37
CA SER A 110 -22.16 6.87 39.44
C SER A 110 -22.05 8.42 39.41
N GLN A 111 -23.11 8.99 38.83
CA GLN A 111 -23.85 10.26 39.07
C GLN A 111 -23.29 11.27 40.09
N ASP A 112 -22.91 12.46 39.59
CA ASP A 112 -23.56 13.76 39.87
C ASP A 112 -22.66 14.92 39.37
N GLU A 113 -22.69 15.18 38.06
CA GLU A 113 -22.31 16.50 37.50
C GLU A 113 -23.35 16.86 36.44
N GLU A 114 -23.87 18.09 36.48
CA GLU A 114 -24.62 18.68 35.37
C GLU A 114 -23.69 18.73 34.15
N GLN A 115 -23.73 17.64 33.40
CA GLN A 115 -22.88 17.38 32.27
C GLN A 115 -23.33 18.32 31.16
N TYR A 116 -22.50 19.33 30.88
CA TYR A 116 -22.52 20.03 29.59
C TYR A 116 -22.51 18.94 28.52
N VAL A 117 -23.65 18.66 27.92
CA VAL A 117 -23.77 17.79 26.76
C VAL A 117 -23.33 18.68 25.60
N PRO A 118 -22.10 18.53 25.06
CA PRO A 118 -21.75 19.27 23.87
C PRO A 118 -22.76 18.90 22.80
N ASP A 119 -23.28 19.90 22.08
CA ASP A 119 -24.20 19.69 20.95
C ASP A 119 -23.67 18.54 20.10
N PHE A 120 -24.36 17.39 20.17
CA PHE A 120 -23.93 16.17 19.52
C PHE A 120 -24.21 16.35 18.03
N ASP A 121 -23.20 16.78 17.29
CA ASP A 121 -23.25 16.90 15.84
C ASP A 121 -23.42 15.49 15.25
N PRO A 122 -24.61 15.13 14.72
CA PRO A 122 -24.87 13.77 14.23
C PRO A 122 -24.06 13.44 12.96
N ASP A 123 -23.45 14.44 12.33
CA ASP A 123 -22.59 14.27 11.16
C ASP A 123 -21.11 14.10 11.52
N PHE A 124 -20.74 14.18 12.81
CA PHE A 124 -19.37 14.01 13.28
C PHE A 124 -19.06 12.53 13.58
N ASP A 125 -18.31 11.86 12.69
CA ASP A 125 -17.78 10.52 12.97
C ASP A 125 -16.54 10.58 13.88
N GLU A 126 -16.79 10.68 15.18
CA GLU A 126 -15.76 10.62 16.23
C GLU A 126 -14.86 9.38 16.05
N SER A 127 -15.38 8.27 15.53
CA SER A 127 -14.61 7.03 15.41
C SER A 127 -13.54 7.07 14.31
N GLU A 128 -13.80 7.77 13.20
CA GLU A 128 -12.79 8.00 12.15
C GLU A 128 -11.71 8.97 12.65
N PHE A 129 -12.10 10.06 13.31
CA PHE A 129 -11.16 11.04 13.85
C PHE A 129 -10.23 10.41 14.91
N GLN A 130 -10.77 9.60 15.81
CA GLN A 130 -9.98 8.86 16.80
C GLN A 130 -9.01 7.88 16.13
N SER A 131 -9.40 7.24 15.04
CA SER A 131 -8.52 6.36 14.26
C SER A 131 -7.37 7.13 13.60
N LYS A 132 -7.64 8.29 12.98
CA LYS A 132 -6.60 9.18 12.43
C LYS A 132 -5.65 9.66 13.54
N LYS A 133 -6.21 10.05 14.69
CA LYS A 133 -5.45 10.50 15.85
C LYS A 133 -4.55 9.40 16.39
N PHE A 134 -5.04 8.16 16.51
CA PHE A 134 -4.21 7.04 16.91
C PHE A 134 -3.01 6.86 15.97
N ILE A 135 -3.22 6.86 14.66
CA ILE A 135 -2.11 6.73 13.71
C ILE A 135 -1.16 7.94 13.83
N ALA A 136 -1.67 9.14 14.06
CA ALA A 136 -0.85 10.34 14.27
C ALA A 136 0.03 10.25 15.53
N ASP A 137 -0.55 9.85 16.67
CA ASP A 137 0.11 9.73 17.96
C ASP A 137 1.25 8.70 17.92
N TYR A 138 1.11 7.67 17.07
CA TYR A 138 2.12 6.63 16.86
C TYR A 138 2.94 6.81 15.57
N CYS A 139 2.95 7.99 14.93
CA CYS A 139 3.63 8.20 13.65
C CYS A 139 5.16 8.04 13.74
N THR A 140 5.75 8.33 14.90
CA THR A 140 7.20 8.23 15.15
C THR A 140 7.51 7.17 16.20
N GLY A 141 8.59 6.43 15.99
CA GLY A 141 9.11 5.45 16.93
C GLY A 141 9.86 6.09 18.09
N ARG A 142 10.36 5.26 19.01
CA ARG A 142 11.03 5.75 20.23
C ARG A 142 12.32 6.52 19.95
N HIS A 143 12.94 6.29 18.79
CA HIS A 143 14.19 6.95 18.40
C HIS A 143 13.96 8.02 17.31
N GLY A 144 12.71 8.46 17.13
CA GLY A 144 12.34 9.49 16.16
C GLY A 144 12.27 8.99 14.71
N GLU A 145 12.39 7.69 14.48
CA GLU A 145 12.22 7.09 13.17
C GLU A 145 10.74 7.08 12.75
N ALA A 146 10.45 7.46 11.51
CA ALA A 146 9.09 7.36 10.98
C ALA A 146 8.63 5.89 10.97
N ARG A 147 7.46 5.60 11.55
CA ARG A 147 6.87 4.25 11.58
C ARG A 147 6.03 3.92 10.37
N TYR A 148 5.60 4.94 9.63
CA TYR A 148 4.75 4.79 8.46
C TYR A 148 5.42 5.31 7.19
N VAL A 149 4.94 4.79 6.07
CA VAL A 149 5.29 5.24 4.74
C VAL A 149 4.03 5.56 3.95
N ILE A 150 4.18 6.48 3.01
CA ILE A 150 3.20 6.75 1.97
C ILE A 150 3.68 6.10 0.67
N LYS A 151 2.83 5.28 0.06
CA LYS A 151 3.01 4.76 -1.30
C LYS A 151 2.04 5.48 -2.23
N ALA A 152 2.55 6.22 -3.20
CA ALA A 152 1.76 7.00 -4.15
C ALA A 152 2.28 6.81 -5.58
N ILE A 153 1.43 7.05 -6.58
CA ILE A 153 1.84 7.03 -7.99
C ILE A 153 2.94 8.08 -8.19
N SER A 154 4.02 7.69 -8.84
CA SER A 154 5.18 8.55 -9.05
C SER A 154 4.82 9.77 -9.92
N PRO A 155 5.35 10.98 -9.61
CA PRO A 155 5.05 12.19 -10.38
C PRO A 155 5.38 12.08 -11.88
N GLU A 156 6.33 11.22 -12.25
CA GLU A 156 6.71 10.96 -13.63
C GLU A 156 5.63 10.16 -14.36
N VAL A 157 5.01 9.20 -13.68
CA VAL A 157 3.94 8.35 -14.23
C VAL A 157 2.62 9.11 -14.33
N LYS A 158 2.33 10.03 -13.41
CA LYS A 158 1.11 10.87 -13.46
C LYS A 158 0.99 11.73 -14.73
N ARG A 159 2.09 11.97 -15.45
CA ARG A 159 2.13 12.81 -16.67
C ARG A 159 1.71 12.06 -17.92
N ASP A 160 1.75 10.72 -17.90
CA ASP A 160 1.42 9.85 -19.02
C ASP A 160 0.09 9.16 -18.70
N ALA A 161 -0.97 9.48 -19.44
CA ALA A 161 -2.32 9.02 -19.14
C ALA A 161 -2.44 7.48 -19.14
N SER A 162 -1.80 6.80 -20.09
CA SER A 162 -1.84 5.35 -20.21
C SER A 162 -1.07 4.68 -19.08
N LYS A 163 0.12 5.21 -18.71
CA LYS A 163 0.88 4.69 -17.56
C LYS A 163 0.19 5.00 -16.23
N PHE A 164 -0.39 6.20 -16.11
CA PHE A 164 -1.17 6.61 -14.93
C PHE A 164 -2.33 5.64 -14.71
N LEU A 165 -3.13 5.38 -15.74
CA LEU A 165 -4.29 4.51 -15.60
C LEU A 165 -3.89 3.08 -15.23
N ARG A 166 -2.80 2.56 -15.81
CA ARG A 166 -2.25 1.26 -15.42
C ARG A 166 -1.80 1.25 -13.97
N ALA A 167 -1.07 2.28 -13.55
CA ALA A 167 -0.62 2.43 -12.16
C ALA A 167 -1.80 2.56 -11.18
N ALA A 168 -2.86 3.27 -11.56
CA ALA A 168 -4.08 3.42 -10.77
C ALA A 168 -4.84 2.09 -10.65
N MET A 169 -4.94 1.29 -11.72
CA MET A 169 -5.51 -0.06 -11.64
C MET A 169 -4.70 -0.96 -10.70
N ASP A 170 -3.37 -0.96 -10.81
CA ASP A 170 -2.50 -1.74 -9.92
C ASP A 170 -2.64 -1.28 -8.47
N MET A 171 -2.74 0.04 -8.23
CA MET A 171 -2.95 0.63 -6.91
C MET A 171 -4.32 0.27 -6.32
N ALA A 172 -5.38 0.29 -7.13
CA ALA A 172 -6.72 -0.14 -6.71
C ALA A 172 -6.73 -1.63 -6.33
N ILE A 173 -6.06 -2.47 -7.14
CA ILE A 173 -5.92 -3.89 -6.84
C ILE A 173 -5.14 -4.09 -5.54
N GLU A 174 -4.02 -3.39 -5.38
CA GLU A 174 -3.21 -3.45 -4.17
C GLU A 174 -3.99 -3.00 -2.93
N THR A 175 -4.78 -1.92 -3.03
CA THR A 175 -5.62 -1.42 -1.93
C THR A 175 -6.58 -2.51 -1.46
N GLN A 176 -7.35 -3.07 -2.40
CA GLN A 176 -8.32 -4.11 -2.10
C GLN A 176 -7.63 -5.36 -1.54
N PHE A 177 -6.52 -5.78 -2.13
CA PHE A 177 -5.75 -6.91 -1.62
C PHE A 177 -5.22 -6.66 -0.20
N LEU A 178 -4.67 -5.49 0.09
CA LEU A 178 -4.17 -5.17 1.44
C LEU A 178 -5.30 -4.96 2.47
N SER A 179 -6.50 -4.56 2.02
CA SER A 179 -7.65 -4.29 2.89
C SER A 179 -8.16 -5.53 3.64
N VAL A 180 -7.88 -6.73 3.11
CA VAL A 180 -8.33 -7.99 3.68
C VAL A 180 -7.24 -8.73 4.47
N LEU A 181 -6.00 -8.25 4.43
CA LEU A 181 -4.88 -8.91 5.11
C LEU A 181 -4.79 -8.46 6.57
N ASP A 182 -4.88 -9.42 7.48
CA ASP A 182 -4.59 -9.20 8.89
C ASP A 182 -3.71 -10.33 9.45
N HIS A 183 -2.40 -10.11 9.37
CA HIS A 183 -1.41 -11.07 9.84
C HIS A 183 -0.13 -10.36 10.32
N PRO A 184 0.47 -10.76 11.46
CA PRO A 184 1.63 -10.07 12.05
C PRO A 184 2.92 -10.12 11.22
N HIS A 185 2.96 -10.96 10.18
CA HIS A 185 4.11 -11.11 9.27
C HIS A 185 3.79 -10.69 7.83
N ILE A 186 2.71 -9.94 7.64
CA ILE A 186 2.37 -9.29 6.37
C ILE A 186 2.26 -7.79 6.66
N ILE A 187 2.70 -6.96 5.71
CA ILE A 187 2.62 -5.51 5.84
C ILE A 187 1.16 -5.07 5.98
N ARG A 188 0.87 -4.20 6.95
CA ARG A 188 -0.48 -3.72 7.22
C ARG A 188 -0.71 -2.34 6.62
N MET A 189 -1.87 -2.17 5.98
CA MET A 189 -2.40 -0.87 5.59
C MET A 189 -3.01 -0.18 6.81
N ARG A 190 -2.76 1.11 6.97
CA ARG A 190 -3.18 1.91 8.14
C ARG A 190 -4.24 2.95 7.77
N ALA A 191 -4.12 3.53 6.59
CA ALA A 191 -5.02 4.54 6.05
C ALA A 191 -4.88 4.59 4.53
N VAL A 192 -5.83 5.24 3.88
CA VAL A 192 -5.81 5.49 2.43
C VAL A 192 -5.94 6.99 2.14
N GLY A 193 -5.53 7.41 0.96
CA GLY A 193 -5.70 8.77 0.49
C GLY A 193 -7.17 9.14 0.38
N ASN A 194 -7.49 10.40 0.66
CA ASN A 194 -8.81 10.94 0.39
C ASN A 194 -9.04 10.96 -1.14
N GLY A 195 -10.25 10.62 -1.57
CA GLY A 195 -10.59 10.47 -3.00
C GLY A 195 -10.76 9.02 -3.49
N ASP A 196 -11.08 8.90 -4.77
CA ASP A 196 -11.24 7.64 -5.51
C ASP A 196 -9.87 6.99 -5.80
N MET A 197 -9.83 5.67 -5.98
CA MET A 197 -8.59 4.93 -6.27
C MET A 197 -7.94 5.32 -7.61
N PHE A 198 -8.70 5.99 -8.48
CA PHE A 198 -8.23 6.54 -9.75
C PHE A 198 -7.89 8.03 -9.68
N ASP A 199 -7.96 8.65 -8.50
CA ASP A 199 -7.51 10.02 -8.31
C ASP A 199 -5.99 10.09 -8.37
N LYS A 200 -5.49 11.15 -9.00
CA LYS A 200 -4.04 11.36 -9.15
C LYS A 200 -3.33 11.44 -7.80
N ASP A 201 -4.01 11.91 -6.77
CA ASP A 201 -3.46 12.09 -5.44
C ASP A 201 -3.84 10.98 -4.48
N TYR A 202 -4.40 9.87 -4.99
CA TYR A 202 -4.61 8.67 -4.19
C TYR A 202 -3.27 8.06 -3.73
N PHE A 203 -3.26 7.55 -2.50
CA PHE A 203 -2.09 6.95 -1.88
C PHE A 203 -2.48 5.94 -0.80
N LEU A 204 -1.50 5.13 -0.38
CA LEU A 204 -1.63 4.20 0.74
C LEU A 204 -0.71 4.61 1.88
N VAL A 205 -1.20 4.52 3.12
CA VAL A 205 -0.37 4.60 4.32
C VAL A 205 -0.12 3.19 4.83
N LEU A 206 1.14 2.79 4.88
CA LEU A 206 1.58 1.44 5.24
C LEU A 206 2.56 1.47 6.42
N ASP A 207 2.68 0.36 7.14
CA ASP A 207 3.79 0.16 8.07
C ASP A 207 5.14 0.24 7.35
N ARG A 208 6.12 0.93 7.95
CA ARG A 208 7.48 1.01 7.40
C ARG A 208 8.23 -0.29 7.62
N LEU A 209 8.83 -0.81 6.55
CA LEU A 209 9.86 -1.84 6.61
C LEU A 209 11.25 -1.17 6.58
N TYR A 210 12.15 -1.60 7.48
CA TYR A 210 13.47 -0.97 7.66
C TYR A 210 14.59 -1.63 6.86
N ASP A 211 14.43 -2.90 6.52
CA ASP A 211 15.34 -3.66 5.69
C ASP A 211 14.57 -4.70 4.86
N THR A 212 15.25 -5.24 3.84
CA THR A 212 14.74 -6.36 3.06
C THR A 212 15.32 -7.68 3.56
N LEU A 213 14.66 -8.79 3.21
CA LEU A 213 15.22 -10.12 3.50
C LEU A 213 16.55 -10.34 2.77
N ASP A 214 16.72 -9.79 1.57
CA ASP A 214 17.95 -9.87 0.80
C ASP A 214 19.12 -9.20 1.54
N ASP A 215 18.91 -7.98 2.06
CA ASP A 215 19.91 -7.29 2.90
C ASP A 215 20.32 -8.15 4.11
N ARG A 216 19.35 -8.86 4.71
CA ARG A 216 19.60 -9.74 5.85
C ARG A 216 20.36 -11.00 5.45
N ILE A 217 20.03 -11.60 4.30
CA ILE A 217 20.73 -12.76 3.76
C ILE A 217 22.19 -12.42 3.48
N GLU A 218 22.47 -11.27 2.85
CA GLU A 218 23.83 -10.80 2.60
C GLU A 218 24.63 -10.62 3.89
N LYS A 219 24.03 -9.95 4.90
CA LYS A 219 24.64 -9.81 6.23
C LYS A 219 24.96 -11.17 6.84
N TRP A 220 24.02 -12.12 6.81
CA TRP A 220 24.24 -13.47 7.35
C TRP A 220 25.38 -14.19 6.62
N ILE A 221 25.49 -14.07 5.29
CA ILE A 221 26.59 -14.66 4.51
C ILE A 221 27.93 -14.08 4.98
N LEU A 222 28.03 -12.77 5.15
CA LEU A 222 29.25 -12.11 5.65
C LEU A 222 29.59 -12.56 7.07
N GLU A 223 28.60 -12.65 7.96
CA GLU A 223 28.82 -13.11 9.33
C GLU A 223 29.30 -14.57 9.39
N LEU A 224 28.74 -15.45 8.55
CA LEU A 224 29.14 -16.85 8.46
C LEU A 224 30.56 -17.00 7.92
N LYS A 225 30.96 -16.18 6.93
CA LYS A 225 32.34 -16.13 6.42
C LYS A 225 33.30 -15.73 7.54
N ARG A 226 33.01 -14.65 8.28
CA ARG A 226 33.84 -14.18 9.40
C ARG A 226 33.98 -15.24 10.50
N ALA A 227 32.90 -15.94 10.84
CA ALA A 227 32.91 -17.01 11.85
C ALA A 227 33.67 -18.29 11.45
N LYS A 228 34.07 -18.44 10.17
CA LYS A 228 34.91 -19.56 9.70
C LYS A 228 36.41 -19.27 9.84
N THR A 229 36.81 -18.01 9.95
CA THR A 229 38.22 -17.57 10.08
C THR A 229 38.85 -18.07 11.37
N PHE A 230 40.16 -18.29 11.39
CA PHE A 230 40.91 -18.78 12.56
C PHE A 230 40.67 -17.92 13.81
N VAL A 231 40.71 -16.59 13.67
CA VAL A 231 40.34 -15.61 14.73
C VAL A 231 38.89 -15.77 15.19
N GLY A 232 37.97 -16.06 14.25
CA GLY A 232 36.55 -16.28 14.54
C GLY A 232 36.27 -17.57 15.31
N LYS A 233 37.12 -18.60 15.16
CA LYS A 233 37.03 -19.84 15.96
C LYS A 233 37.48 -19.63 17.40
N LEU A 234 38.53 -18.84 17.64
CA LEU A 234 39.00 -18.51 18.99
C LEU A 234 38.03 -17.58 19.77
N ARG A 235 37.26 -16.73 19.08
CA ARG A 235 36.27 -15.81 19.70
C ARG A 235 34.83 -16.33 19.77
N GLY A 236 34.61 -17.65 19.82
CA GLY A 236 33.26 -18.22 20.04
C GLY A 236 32.40 -18.40 18.78
N GLY A 237 33.02 -18.65 17.62
CA GLY A 237 32.31 -18.82 16.33
C GLY A 237 31.24 -19.91 16.28
N LYS A 238 31.29 -20.95 17.13
CA LYS A 238 30.25 -21.98 17.24
C LYS A 238 28.92 -21.39 17.75
N THR A 239 28.98 -20.58 18.80
CA THR A 239 27.80 -19.91 19.39
C THR A 239 27.19 -18.92 18.40
N LYS A 240 28.03 -18.16 17.68
CA LYS A 240 27.55 -17.23 16.65
C LYS A 240 26.83 -17.93 15.49
N LYS A 241 27.35 -19.07 15.02
CA LYS A 241 26.68 -19.88 13.99
C LYS A 241 25.33 -20.43 14.46
N LYS A 242 25.24 -20.90 15.71
CA LYS A 242 23.97 -21.38 16.29
C LYS A 242 22.94 -20.24 16.37
N LYS A 243 23.35 -19.04 16.82
CA LYS A 243 22.48 -17.86 16.86
C LYS A 243 21.93 -17.49 15.47
N LEU A 244 22.81 -17.43 14.46
CA LEU A 244 22.41 -17.16 13.08
C LEU A 244 21.49 -18.24 12.49
N PHE A 245 21.66 -19.50 12.88
CA PHE A 245 20.77 -20.56 12.46
C PHE A 245 19.37 -20.40 13.08
N ILE A 246 19.29 -20.09 14.38
CA ILE A 246 18.01 -19.85 15.07
C ILE A 246 17.28 -18.65 14.45
N GLU A 247 17.99 -17.56 14.16
CA GLU A 247 17.40 -16.38 13.52
C GLU A 247 16.81 -16.72 12.15
N ARG A 248 17.55 -17.44 11.30
CA ARG A 248 17.07 -17.87 9.97
C ARG A 248 15.87 -18.78 10.05
N LEU A 249 15.86 -19.72 11.00
CA LEU A 249 14.73 -20.61 11.22
C LEU A 249 13.48 -19.85 11.68
N SER A 250 13.66 -18.83 12.53
CA SER A 250 12.59 -17.93 12.95
C SER A 250 12.01 -17.16 11.75
N VAL A 251 12.86 -16.59 10.89
CA VAL A 251 12.41 -15.91 9.66
C VAL A 251 11.67 -16.87 8.73
N ALA A 252 12.18 -18.09 8.52
CA ALA A 252 11.51 -19.10 7.70
C ALA A 252 10.12 -19.48 8.27
N LYS A 253 10.01 -19.61 9.60
CA LYS A 253 8.72 -19.85 10.27
C LYS A 253 7.75 -18.68 10.05
N ASN A 254 8.21 -17.44 10.17
CA ASN A 254 7.37 -16.26 9.96
C ASN A 254 6.84 -16.17 8.53
N LEU A 255 7.70 -16.45 7.53
CA LEU A 255 7.32 -16.54 6.12
C LEU A 255 6.30 -17.66 5.89
N ALA A 256 6.55 -18.85 6.43
CA ALA A 256 5.61 -19.97 6.31
C ALA A 256 4.24 -19.65 6.92
N SER A 257 4.21 -18.95 8.07
CA SER A 257 2.98 -18.48 8.70
C SER A 257 2.23 -17.48 7.80
N ALA A 258 2.93 -16.49 7.23
CA ALA A 258 2.32 -15.52 6.32
C ALA A 258 1.75 -16.20 5.06
N MET A 259 2.50 -17.12 4.44
CA MET A 259 2.04 -17.88 3.29
C MET A 259 0.85 -18.78 3.63
N GLY A 260 0.86 -19.40 4.81
CA GLY A 260 -0.27 -20.18 5.31
C GLY A 260 -1.54 -19.34 5.45
N HIS A 261 -1.42 -18.12 5.97
CA HIS A 261 -2.54 -17.16 6.02
C HIS A 261 -3.04 -16.81 4.62
N LEU A 262 -2.15 -16.44 3.69
CA LEU A 262 -2.52 -16.11 2.31
C LEU A 262 -3.21 -17.29 1.58
N HIS A 263 -2.73 -18.52 1.77
CA HIS A 263 -3.38 -19.71 1.20
C HIS A 263 -4.72 -20.06 1.85
N GLY A 264 -4.96 -19.58 3.07
CA GLY A 264 -6.23 -19.74 3.78
C GLY A 264 -7.29 -18.73 3.33
N LEU A 265 -6.87 -17.58 2.78
CA LEU A 265 -7.74 -16.62 2.10
C LEU A 265 -8.12 -17.20 0.72
N LYS A 266 -9.00 -18.20 0.72
CA LYS A 266 -9.55 -18.84 -0.48
C LYS A 266 -10.82 -18.20 -0.94
#